data_AF-A0A0N4XHN0-F1
#
_entry.id   AF-A0A0N4XHN0-F1
#
_cell.length_a   1.000
_cell.length_b   1.000
_cell.length_c   1.000
_cell.angle_alpha   90.00
_cell.angle_beta   90.00
_cell.angle_gamma   90.00
#
_symmetry.space_group_name_H-M   'P 1'
#
loop_
_entity.id
_entity.type
_entity.pdbx_description
1 polymer ?
#
loop_
_entity_poly.entity_id
_entity_poly.type
_entity_poly.pdbx_seq_one_letter_code
_entity_poly.pdbx_strand_id
1 'polypeptide(L)'
;MAKAGKSVCVLERREVIGGAAVTEEIIPGFKFSRASYLLSLLRPIVINDLQLKRHGLRYHIRNPSSFTPIRSSHESLLLGLDMKENQKEIAKFSKRDAEVFPKYEEFIHRTVCALEPLMDQVPLNLHEPNKFQLLRNAWKVLKAGKSNCAHIA
;
A
#
# COMPACT_ATOMS: atom_id res chain seq x y z
N MET A 1 -0.87 -9.47 -20.86
CA MET A 1 -0.37 -10.49 -21.82
C MET A 1 -1.52 -11.17 -22.55
N ALA A 2 -2.30 -12.06 -21.91
CA ALA A 2 -3.43 -12.72 -22.58
C ALA A 2 -4.51 -11.73 -23.07
N LYS A 3 -4.87 -10.74 -22.24
CA LYS A 3 -5.78 -9.62 -22.61
C LYS A 3 -5.30 -8.81 -23.83
N ALA A 4 -4.00 -8.85 -24.13
CA ALA A 4 -3.41 -8.20 -25.30
C ALA A 4 -3.34 -9.12 -26.53
N GLY A 5 -4.10 -10.23 -26.55
CA GLY A 5 -4.17 -11.18 -27.66
C GLY A 5 -2.93 -12.06 -27.83
N LYS A 6 -2.07 -12.16 -26.82
CA LYS A 6 -0.88 -13.02 -26.86
C LYS A 6 -1.22 -14.43 -26.39
N SER A 7 -0.64 -15.44 -27.05
CA SER A 7 -0.58 -16.79 -26.51
C SER A 7 0.39 -16.79 -25.32
N VAL A 8 -0.07 -17.27 -24.16
CA VAL A 8 0.68 -17.21 -22.90
C VAL A 8 0.75 -18.60 -22.29
N CYS A 9 1.96 -19.05 -21.97
CA CYS A 9 2.20 -20.22 -21.15
C CYS A 9 2.59 -19.76 -19.73
N VAL A 10 1.93 -20.29 -18.70
CA VAL A 10 2.26 -20.04 -17.30
C VAL A 10 2.89 -21.30 -16.73
N LEU A 11 4.11 -21.18 -16.20
CA LEU A 11 4.87 -22.29 -15.62
C LEU A 11 5.07 -22.02 -14.13
N GLU A 12 4.64 -22.96 -13.29
CA GLU A 12 4.90 -22.98 -11.85
C GLU A 12 5.61 -24.31 -11.55
N ARG A 13 6.66 -24.25 -10.73
CA ARG A 13 7.46 -25.43 -10.39
C ARG A 13 6.76 -26.29 -9.33
N ARG A 14 6.02 -25.65 -8.42
CA ARG A 14 5.32 -26.32 -7.32
C ARG A 14 3.97 -26.85 -7.78
N GLU A 15 3.41 -27.79 -7.03
CA GLU A 15 2.03 -28.27 -7.24
C GLU A 15 0.94 -27.25 -6.84
N VAL A 16 1.34 -26.12 -6.26
CA VAL A 16 0.44 -25.07 -5.76
C VAL A 16 0.84 -23.70 -6.33
N ILE A 17 -0.18 -22.92 -6.70
CA ILE A 17 -0.02 -21.57 -7.26
C ILE A 17 0.05 -20.54 -6.12
N GLY A 18 0.88 -19.51 -6.30
CA GLY A 18 0.83 -18.30 -5.46
C GLY A 18 2.19 -17.83 -4.94
N GLY A 19 3.24 -18.64 -5.05
CA GLY A 19 4.60 -18.25 -4.63
C GLY A 19 4.64 -17.77 -3.17
N ALA A 20 5.07 -16.52 -2.95
CA ALA A 20 5.13 -15.91 -1.62
C ALA A 20 3.75 -15.60 -1.00
N ALA A 21 2.70 -15.54 -1.82
CA ALA A 21 1.33 -15.23 -1.39
C ALA A 21 0.46 -16.48 -1.16
N VAL A 22 1.05 -17.68 -1.26
CA VAL A 22 0.33 -18.93 -1.03
C VAL A 22 -0.04 -19.06 0.45
N THR A 23 -1.24 -19.60 0.68
CA THR A 23 -1.72 -20.02 2.00
C THR A 23 -1.69 -21.54 2.08
N GLU A 24 -0.96 -22.09 3.04
CA GLU A 24 -0.71 -23.53 3.18
C GLU A 24 -0.96 -24.02 4.59
N GLU A 25 -1.29 -25.30 4.72
CA GLU A 25 -1.44 -25.99 5.98
C GLU A 25 -0.09 -26.58 6.41
N ILE A 26 0.65 -25.83 7.22
CA ILE A 26 1.96 -26.27 7.75
C ILE A 26 1.75 -27.14 8.99
N ILE A 27 0.68 -26.88 9.75
CA ILE A 27 0.28 -27.61 10.95
C ILE A 27 -1.16 -28.08 10.72
N PRO A 28 -1.50 -29.36 10.99
CA PRO A 28 -2.85 -29.88 10.80
C PRO A 28 -3.93 -29.01 11.47
N GLY A 29 -4.95 -28.63 10.71
CA GLY A 29 -6.04 -27.74 11.13
C GLY A 29 -5.76 -26.24 11.00
N PHE A 30 -4.54 -25.82 10.64
CA PHE A 30 -4.15 -24.41 10.61
C PHE A 30 -3.50 -23.99 9.29
N LYS A 31 -3.99 -22.89 8.73
CA LYS A 31 -3.47 -22.31 7.49
C LYS A 31 -2.62 -21.06 7.77
N PHE A 32 -1.49 -20.97 7.07
CA PHE A 32 -0.51 -19.90 7.22
C PHE A 32 -0.16 -19.31 5.86
N SER A 33 0.02 -18.00 5.80
CA SER A 33 0.70 -17.37 4.66
C SER A 33 2.21 -17.56 4.82
N ARG A 34 2.90 -17.94 3.74
CA ARG A 34 4.35 -18.21 3.80
C ARG A 34 5.19 -16.95 3.99
N ALA A 35 4.86 -15.86 3.30
CA ALA A 35 5.73 -14.67 3.26
C ALA A 35 4.99 -13.35 2.98
N SER A 36 3.82 -13.40 2.32
CA SER A 36 3.04 -12.20 1.99
C SER A 36 1.66 -12.28 2.64
N TYR A 37 1.56 -11.77 3.87
CA TYR A 37 0.34 -11.82 4.69
C TYR A 37 -0.41 -10.47 4.75
N LEU A 38 0.17 -9.40 4.19
CA LEU A 38 -0.46 -8.09 4.06
C LEU A 38 -0.67 -7.75 2.58
N LEU A 39 -1.80 -7.15 2.27
CA LEU A 39 -2.17 -6.72 0.92
C LEU A 39 -1.93 -5.21 0.68
N SER A 40 -1.21 -4.53 1.57
CA SER A 40 -1.12 -3.06 1.59
C SER A 40 -0.44 -2.43 0.37
N LEU A 41 0.41 -3.18 -0.34
CA LEU A 41 1.14 -2.68 -1.51
C LEU A 41 0.49 -3.02 -2.85
N LEU A 42 -0.64 -3.75 -2.85
CA LEU A 42 -1.33 -4.08 -4.09
C LEU A 42 -2.06 -2.83 -4.62
N ARG A 43 -1.61 -2.31 -5.76
CA ARG A 43 -2.13 -1.08 -6.35
C ARG A 43 -3.59 -1.25 -6.83
N PRO A 44 -4.47 -0.25 -6.63
CA PRO A 44 -5.87 -0.30 -7.09
C PRO A 44 -6.04 -0.58 -8.59
N ILE A 45 -5.13 -0.06 -9.44
CA ILE A 45 -5.16 -0.29 -10.88
C ILE A 45 -5.10 -1.78 -11.23
N VAL A 46 -4.27 -2.56 -10.51
CA VAL A 46 -4.15 -4.02 -10.72
C VAL A 46 -5.43 -4.74 -10.30
N ILE A 47 -6.02 -4.34 -9.17
CA ILE A 47 -7.28 -4.91 -8.67
C ILE A 47 -8.42 -4.68 -9.68
N ASN A 48 -8.48 -3.49 -10.25
CA ASN A 48 -9.50 -3.12 -11.23
C ASN A 48 -9.27 -3.80 -12.58
N ASP A 49 -8.04 -3.79 -13.09
CA ASP A 49 -7.69 -4.35 -14.39
C ASP A 49 -7.92 -5.86 -14.47
N LEU A 50 -7.63 -6.56 -13.37
CA LEU A 50 -7.84 -8.00 -13.23
C LEU A 50 -9.21 -8.34 -12.63
N GLN A 51 -10.04 -7.34 -12.33
CA GLN A 51 -11.36 -7.50 -11.73
C GLN A 51 -11.37 -8.40 -10.48
N LEU A 52 -10.33 -8.30 -9.63
CA LEU A 52 -10.09 -9.28 -8.56
C LEU A 52 -11.25 -9.41 -7.57
N LYS A 53 -11.99 -8.33 -7.32
CA LYS A 53 -13.21 -8.36 -6.49
C LYS A 53 -14.27 -9.31 -7.06
N ARG A 54 -14.45 -9.34 -8.38
CA ARG A 54 -15.37 -10.28 -9.05
C ARG A 54 -14.88 -11.73 -8.95
N HIS A 55 -13.57 -11.91 -8.85
CA HIS A 55 -12.92 -13.20 -8.62
C HIS A 55 -12.76 -13.55 -7.13
N GLY A 56 -13.46 -12.85 -6.23
CA GLY A 56 -13.55 -13.23 -4.82
C GLY A 56 -12.55 -12.54 -3.88
N LEU A 57 -11.81 -11.52 -4.34
CA LEU A 57 -10.98 -10.72 -3.44
C LEU A 57 -11.85 -10.02 -2.39
N ARG A 58 -11.53 -10.25 -1.11
CA ARG A 58 -12.16 -9.62 0.05
C ARG A 58 -11.08 -8.97 0.92
N TYR A 59 -11.38 -7.80 1.47
CA TYR A 59 -10.50 -7.12 2.40
C TYR A 59 -10.91 -7.45 3.84
N HIS A 60 -9.91 -7.80 4.64
CA HIS A 60 -10.04 -7.86 6.09
C HIS A 60 -9.23 -6.71 6.66
N ILE A 61 -9.94 -5.69 7.15
CA ILE A 61 -9.30 -4.50 7.70
C ILE A 61 -8.65 -4.89 9.02
N ARG A 62 -7.36 -4.58 9.15
CA ARG A 62 -6.59 -4.80 10.36
C ARG A 62 -6.66 -3.55 11.22
N ASN A 63 -7.43 -3.62 12.31
CA ASN A 63 -7.50 -2.58 13.34
C ASN A 63 -7.52 -3.28 14.71
N PRO A 64 -6.51 -3.08 15.58
CA PRO A 64 -5.40 -2.12 15.47
C PRO A 64 -4.36 -2.44 14.37
N SER A 65 -3.80 -1.37 13.81
CA SER A 65 -2.84 -1.32 12.70
C SER A 65 -1.40 -1.54 13.14
N SER A 66 -1.06 -1.49 14.42
CA SER A 66 0.25 -1.94 14.90
C SER A 66 0.23 -2.18 16.39
N PHE A 67 1.09 -3.09 16.83
CA PHE A 67 1.41 -3.31 18.22
C PHE A 67 2.92 -3.36 18.34
N THR A 68 3.49 -2.40 19.07
CA THR A 68 4.93 -2.27 19.26
C THR A 68 5.24 -2.43 20.75
N PRO A 69 5.67 -3.61 21.21
CA PRO A 69 6.04 -3.82 22.60
C PRO A 69 7.34 -3.09 22.93
N ILE A 70 7.43 -2.52 24.13
CA ILE A 70 8.66 -1.91 24.63
C ILE A 70 9.51 -2.97 25.32
N ARG A 71 10.77 -3.11 24.89
CA ARG A 71 11.70 -4.06 25.52
C ARG A 71 11.85 -3.70 27.00
N SER A 72 11.77 -4.70 27.87
CA SER A 72 11.97 -4.57 29.32
C SER A 72 10.93 -3.69 30.04
N SER A 73 9.77 -3.42 29.43
CA SER A 73 8.64 -2.75 30.06
C SER A 73 7.36 -3.57 29.84
N HIS A 74 6.37 -3.37 30.71
CA HIS A 74 5.00 -3.88 30.50
C HIS A 74 4.19 -2.97 29.56
N GLU A 75 4.79 -1.87 29.09
CA GLU A 75 4.17 -0.93 28.18
C GLU A 75 4.30 -1.36 26.71
N SER A 76 3.39 -0.83 25.90
CA SER A 76 3.34 -1.04 24.46
C SER A 76 2.73 0.18 23.79
N LEU A 77 3.06 0.39 22.52
CA LEU A 77 2.37 1.33 21.66
C LEU A 77 1.41 0.58 20.74
N LEU A 78 0.11 0.80 20.91
CA LEU A 78 -0.93 0.27 20.03
C LEU A 78 -1.46 1.39 19.14
N LEU A 79 -1.38 1.25 17.81
CA LEU A 79 -1.96 2.25 16.89
C LEU A 79 -3.00 1.59 15.99
N GLY A 80 -4.07 2.31 15.70
CA GLY A 80 -5.19 1.86 14.87
C GLY A 80 -5.74 2.97 14.00
N LEU A 81 -7.00 2.82 13.61
CA LEU A 81 -7.69 3.78 12.73
C LEU A 81 -8.26 4.99 13.48
N ASP A 82 -8.41 4.91 14.80
CA ASP A 82 -8.97 5.99 15.60
C ASP A 82 -7.87 6.94 16.10
N MET A 83 -7.94 8.19 15.64
CA MET A 83 -6.95 9.22 16.00
C MET A 83 -6.91 9.50 17.50
N LYS A 84 -8.06 9.52 18.20
CA LYS A 84 -8.10 9.84 19.63
C LYS A 84 -7.48 8.72 20.45
N GLU A 85 -7.76 7.46 20.11
CA GLU A 85 -7.10 6.30 20.74
C GLU A 85 -5.60 6.31 20.48
N ASN A 86 -5.16 6.62 19.25
CA ASN A 86 -3.74 6.77 18.94
C ASN A 86 -3.07 7.86 19.79
N GLN A 87 -3.70 9.02 19.95
CA GLN A 87 -3.18 10.09 20.81
C GLN A 87 -3.08 9.64 22.27
N LYS A 88 -4.06 8.90 22.80
CA LYS A 88 -4.00 8.34 24.17
C LYS A 88 -2.82 7.37 24.34
N GLU A 89 -2.61 6.50 23.36
CA GLU A 89 -1.50 5.53 23.37
C GLU A 89 -0.14 6.22 23.29
N ILE A 90 0.00 7.24 22.43
CA ILE A 90 1.24 8.04 22.32
C ILE A 90 1.48 8.86 23.60
N ALA A 91 0.43 9.39 24.24
CA ALA A 91 0.53 10.23 25.44
C ALA A 91 1.12 9.51 26.65
N LYS A 92 1.10 8.16 26.67
CA LYS A 92 1.80 7.34 27.67
C LYS A 92 3.31 7.60 27.66
N PHE A 93 3.87 7.88 26.47
CA PHE A 93 5.30 8.13 26.26
C PHE A 93 5.62 9.63 26.12
N SER A 94 4.75 10.39 25.46
CA SER A 94 4.94 11.82 25.21
C SER A 94 3.61 12.53 24.95
N LYS A 95 3.17 13.37 25.89
CA LYS A 95 1.97 14.21 25.71
C LYS A 95 2.11 15.19 24.54
N ARG A 96 3.31 15.77 24.39
CA ARG A 96 3.62 16.70 23.30
C ARG A 96 3.45 16.04 21.94
N ASP A 97 3.97 14.81 21.77
CA ASP A 97 3.87 14.13 20.48
C ASP A 97 2.44 13.69 20.20
N ALA A 98 1.68 13.28 21.23
CA ALA A 98 0.26 13.00 21.09
C ALA A 98 -0.51 14.22 20.56
N GLU A 99 -0.24 15.42 21.08
CA GLU A 99 -0.90 16.65 20.62
C GLU A 99 -0.53 17.02 19.16
N VAL A 100 0.70 16.75 18.73
CA VAL A 100 1.18 17.09 17.38
C VAL A 100 0.86 16.02 16.33
N PHE A 101 0.64 14.76 16.74
CA PHE A 101 0.44 13.62 15.85
C PHE A 101 -0.61 13.83 14.74
N PRO A 102 -1.78 14.45 14.96
CA PRO A 102 -2.73 14.72 13.87
C PRO A 102 -2.15 15.61 12.77
N LYS A 103 -1.34 16.61 13.12
CA LYS A 103 -0.69 17.50 12.14
C LYS A 103 0.39 16.75 11.34
N TYR A 104 1.08 15.81 11.99
CA TYR A 104 2.04 14.94 11.32
C TYR A 104 1.35 14.03 10.29
N GLU A 105 0.26 13.37 10.67
CA GLU A 105 -0.52 12.52 9.76
C GLU A 105 -1.07 13.32 8.57
N GLU A 106 -1.58 14.53 8.81
CA GLU A 106 -2.02 15.42 7.72
C GLU A 106 -0.86 15.80 6.78
N PHE A 107 0.32 16.08 7.32
CA PHE A 107 1.51 16.36 6.53
C PHE A 107 1.89 15.18 5.63
N ILE A 108 1.96 13.97 6.20
CA ILE A 108 2.25 12.74 5.45
C ILE A 108 1.19 12.49 4.38
N HIS A 109 -0.09 12.64 4.74
CA HIS A 109 -1.20 12.47 3.80
C HIS A 109 -1.06 13.40 2.59
N ARG A 110 -0.78 14.70 2.81
CA ARG A 110 -0.54 15.66 1.72
C ARG A 110 0.62 15.26 0.82
N THR A 111 1.70 14.73 1.39
CA THR A 111 2.84 14.22 0.62
C THR A 111 2.45 13.02 -0.24
N VAL A 112 1.75 12.04 0.33
CA VAL A 112 1.27 10.86 -0.40
C VAL A 112 0.38 11.29 -1.56
N CYS A 113 -0.55 12.21 -1.32
CA CYS A 113 -1.48 12.70 -2.34
C CYS A 113 -0.80 13.40 -3.52
N ALA A 114 0.34 14.05 -3.29
CA ALA A 114 1.13 14.64 -4.37
C ALA A 114 1.88 13.58 -5.21
N LEU A 115 2.25 12.46 -4.58
CA LEU A 115 3.10 11.42 -5.19
C LEU A 115 2.29 10.28 -5.82
N GLU A 116 1.16 9.90 -5.25
CA GLU A 116 0.34 8.75 -5.68
C GLU A 116 -0.01 8.79 -7.18
N PRO A 117 -0.45 9.93 -7.77
CA PRO A 117 -0.78 9.98 -9.19
C PRO A 117 0.42 9.70 -10.11
N LEU A 118 1.65 9.84 -9.61
CA LEU A 118 2.87 9.62 -10.37
C LEU A 118 3.28 8.15 -10.41
N MET A 119 2.80 7.33 -9.47
CA MET A 119 3.23 5.94 -9.34
C MET A 119 2.76 5.03 -10.49
N ASP A 120 1.69 5.42 -11.21
CA ASP A 120 1.19 4.69 -12.39
C ASP A 120 1.66 5.30 -13.71
N GLN A 121 2.48 6.35 -13.66
CA GLN A 121 2.99 7.00 -14.86
C GLN A 121 4.38 6.46 -15.20
N VAL A 122 4.70 6.47 -16.50
CA VAL A 122 6.06 6.21 -16.94
C VAL A 122 6.97 7.31 -16.38
N PRO A 123 8.07 6.98 -15.68
CA PRO A 123 8.95 7.97 -15.11
C PRO A 123 9.54 8.87 -16.20
N LEU A 124 9.83 10.13 -15.85
CA LEU A 124 10.40 11.07 -16.79
C LEU A 124 11.81 10.62 -17.16
N ASN A 125 12.07 10.43 -18.45
CA ASN A 125 13.42 10.23 -18.95
C ASN A 125 14.16 11.57 -18.96
N LEU A 126 15.02 11.80 -17.96
CA LEU A 126 15.82 13.03 -17.85
C LEU A 126 16.87 13.17 -18.96
N HIS A 127 17.19 12.08 -19.66
CA HIS A 127 18.14 12.05 -20.76
C HIS A 127 17.45 12.18 -22.14
N GLU A 128 16.17 12.55 -22.18
CA GLU A 128 15.45 12.77 -23.43
C GLU A 128 16.11 13.90 -24.26
N PRO A 129 16.72 13.59 -25.43
CA PRO A 129 17.41 14.60 -26.23
C PRO A 129 16.44 15.64 -26.83
N ASN A 130 15.16 15.28 -26.97
CA ASN A 130 14.14 16.19 -27.48
C ASN A 130 13.51 17.02 -26.34
N LYS A 131 13.93 18.29 -26.22
CA LYS A 131 13.41 19.24 -25.20
C LYS A 131 11.90 19.44 -25.26
N PHE A 132 11.27 19.39 -26.43
CA PHE A 132 9.82 19.50 -26.56
C PHE A 132 9.12 18.27 -25.97
N GLN A 133 9.64 17.07 -26.25
CA GLN A 133 9.12 15.84 -25.68
C GLN A 133 9.30 15.79 -24.16
N LEU A 134 10.45 16.27 -23.66
CA LEU A 134 10.70 16.41 -22.22
C LEU A 134 9.68 17.34 -21.56
N LEU A 135 9.45 18.53 -22.12
CA LEU A 135 8.45 19.49 -21.62
C LEU A 135 7.04 18.91 -21.64
N ARG A 136 6.67 18.23 -22.73
CA ARG A 136 5.35 17.59 -22.87
C ARG A 136 5.14 16.50 -21.81
N ASN A 137 6.16 15.69 -21.55
CA ASN A 137 6.11 14.64 -20.53
C ASN A 137 6.09 15.23 -19.11
N ALA A 138 6.88 16.26 -18.84
CA ALA A 138 6.87 16.98 -17.57
C ALA A 138 5.49 17.60 -17.29
N TRP A 139 4.84 18.17 -18.31
CA TRP A 139 3.49 18.72 -18.16
C TRP A 139 2.44 17.65 -17.83
N LYS A 140 2.54 16.45 -18.41
CA LYS A 140 1.65 15.31 -18.06
C LYS A 140 1.83 14.89 -16.60
N VAL A 141 3.08 14.79 -16.12
CA VAL A 141 3.41 14.48 -14.73
C VAL A 141 2.84 15.55 -13.79
N LEU A 142 3.04 16.84 -14.10
CA LEU A 142 2.50 17.96 -13.32
C LEU A 142 0.97 17.97 -13.30
N LYS A 143 0.32 17.62 -14.41
CA LYS A 143 -1.14 17.50 -14.48
C LYS A 143 -1.65 16.33 -13.66
N ALA A 144 -0.96 15.19 -13.68
CA ALA A 144 -1.30 14.02 -12.86
C ALA A 144 -1.20 14.35 -11.37
N GLY A 145 -0.11 14.99 -10.93
CA GLY A 145 0.10 15.39 -9.52
C GLY A 145 -0.88 16.45 -8.97
N LYS A 146 -1.68 17.10 -9.83
CA LYS A 146 -2.77 18.02 -9.41
C LYS A 146 -4.12 17.32 -9.22
N SER A 147 -4.19 16.00 -9.45
CA SER A 147 -5.43 15.24 -9.33
C SER A 147 -5.74 15.00 -7.85
N ASN A 148 -6.98 15.31 -7.44
CA ASN A 148 -7.38 15.30 -6.04
C ASN A 148 -7.37 13.88 -5.45
N CYS A 149 -6.82 13.76 -4.24
CA CYS A 149 -6.70 12.53 -3.47
C CYS A 149 -8.06 12.18 -2.83
N ALA A 150 -9.02 11.73 -3.63
CA ALA A 150 -10.37 11.41 -3.16
C ALA A 150 -10.58 9.92 -2.80
N HIS A 151 -9.53 9.11 -2.89
CA HIS A 151 -9.65 7.64 -2.89
C HIS A 151 -8.61 6.92 -2.04
N ILE A 152 -8.44 7.32 -0.79
CA ILE A 152 -7.77 6.46 0.21
C ILE A 152 -8.63 6.48 1.48
N ALA A 153 -9.61 5.58 1.51
CA ALA A 153 -10.32 5.12 2.70
C ALA A 153 -10.67 3.64 2.49
#